data_AF-V8G925-F1
#
_entry.id   AF-V8G925-F1
#
_cell.length_a   1.000
_cell.length_b   1.000
_cell.length_c   1.000
_cell.angle_alpha   90.00
_cell.angle_beta   90.00
_cell.angle_gamma   90.00
#
_symmetry.space_group_name_H-M   'P 1'
#
loop_
_entity.id
_entity.type
_entity.pdbx_description
1 polymer ?
#
loop_
_entity_poly.entity_id
_entity_poly.type
_entity_poly.pdbx_seq_one_letter_code
_entity_poly.pdbx_strand_id
1 'polypeptide(L)' 'MQGDEALLPMQVFSTQDEVWVELWPTQTVPAILSIDPKTQQQTVQNVYRNYPYVVVKGHFAQLLLKRGDKEVFLWHKP' A
#
# COMPACT_ATOMS: atom_id res chain seq x y z
N MET A 1 2.07 9.60 -4.55
CA MET A 1 1.08 8.54 -4.84
C MET A 1 0.49 8.83 -6.21
N GLN A 2 0.20 7.81 -7.02
CA GLN A 2 -0.41 7.98 -8.35
C GLN A 2 -1.23 6.73 -8.67
N GLY A 3 -2.40 6.90 -9.27
CA GLY A 3 -3.26 5.80 -9.70
C GLY A 3 -4.73 6.18 -9.66
N ASP A 4 -5.60 5.17 -9.61
CA ASP A 4 -7.05 5.33 -9.61
C ASP A 4 -7.55 6.01 -8.32
N GLU A 5 -8.29 7.12 -8.46
CA GLU A 5 -8.80 7.90 -7.33
C GLU A 5 -9.69 7.10 -6.37
N ALA A 6 -10.44 6.11 -6.89
CA ALA A 6 -11.32 5.28 -6.06
C ALA A 6 -10.53 4.31 -5.17
N LEU A 7 -9.21 4.24 -5.33
CA LEU A 7 -8.28 3.41 -4.56
C LEU A 7 -7.21 4.25 -3.84
N LEU A 8 -7.19 5.57 -4.04
CA LEU A 8 -6.25 6.43 -3.32
C LEU A 8 -6.52 6.36 -1.81
N PRO A 9 -5.48 6.11 -0.99
CA PRO A 9 -5.60 6.19 0.46
C PRO A 9 -5.73 7.65 0.90
N MET A 10 -6.33 7.85 2.07
CA MET A 10 -6.44 9.17 2.71
C MET A 10 -5.08 9.65 3.20
N GLN A 11 -4.33 8.75 3.83
CA GLN A 11 -3.02 9.04 4.39
C GLN A 11 -2.12 7.81 4.27
N VAL A 12 -0.83 8.05 4.07
CA VAL A 12 0.21 7.02 4.12
C VAL A 12 1.40 7.56 4.90
N PHE A 13 1.90 6.79 5.85
CA PHE A 13 3.16 7.06 6.53
C PHE A 13 3.91 5.74 6.78
N SER A 14 5.19 5.84 7.11
CA SER A 14 6.00 4.68 7.45
C SER A 14 6.73 4.89 8.76
N THR A 15 7.02 3.78 9.42
CA THR A 15 7.93 3.69 10.56
C THR A 15 9.23 3.01 10.10
N GLN A 16 10.07 2.65 11.07
CA GLN A 16 11.27 1.86 10.84
C GLN A 16 11.00 0.42 10.41
N ASP A 17 9.77 -0.07 10.38
CA ASP A 17 9.52 -1.47 10.02
C ASP A 17 8.11 -1.70 9.49
N GLU A 18 7.35 -0.64 9.26
CA GLU A 18 5.95 -0.73 8.84
C GLU A 18 5.57 0.41 7.91
N VAL A 19 4.60 0.13 7.04
CA VAL A 19 3.88 1.14 6.27
C VAL A 19 2.42 1.12 6.70
N TRP A 20 1.93 2.28 7.07
CA TRP A 20 0.59 2.52 7.58
C TRP A 20 -0.22 3.23 6.51
N VAL A 21 -1.33 2.63 6.12
CA VAL A 21 -2.20 3.12 5.04
C VAL A 21 -3.59 3.34 5.62
N GLU A 22 -4.03 4.59 5.63
CA GLU A 22 -5.41 4.95 5.97
C GLU A 22 -6.28 4.90 4.72
N LEU A 23 -7.33 4.09 4.76
CA LEU A 23 -8.30 3.96 3.69
C LEU A 23 -9.59 4.69 4.07
N TRP A 24 -10.38 5.10 3.08
CA TRP A 24 -11.70 5.65 3.33
C TRP A 24 -12.58 4.61 4.05
N PRO A 25 -13.46 4.99 5.00
CA PRO A 25 -14.26 4.05 5.77
C PRO A 25 -15.12 3.08 4.93
N THR A 26 -15.52 3.51 3.73
CA THR A 26 -16.32 2.73 2.79
C THR A 26 -15.50 1.86 1.83
N GLN A 27 -14.17 2.01 1.82
CA GLN A 27 -13.29 1.22 0.96
C GLN A 27 -13.04 -0.16 1.55
N THR A 28 -13.18 -1.17 0.70
CA THR A 28 -12.63 -2.51 0.97
C THR A 28 -11.11 -2.47 0.93
N VAL A 29 -10.47 -3.25 1.81
CA VAL A 29 -9.00 -3.36 1.85
C VAL A 29 -8.52 -4.00 0.54
N PRO A 30 -7.70 -3.31 -0.26
CA PRO A 30 -7.15 -3.85 -1.49
C PRO A 30 -6.03 -4.85 -1.22
N ALA A 31 -5.62 -5.60 -2.24
CA ALA A 31 -4.36 -6.31 -2.19
C ALA A 31 -3.22 -5.30 -2.14
N ILE A 32 -2.27 -5.49 -1.24
CA ILE A 32 -1.05 -4.68 -1.16
C ILE A 32 0.12 -5.53 -1.64
N LEU A 33 0.85 -5.02 -2.62
CA LEU A 33 2.01 -5.68 -3.21
C LEU A 33 3.25 -4.83 -3.02
N SER A 34 4.38 -5.45 -2.74
CA SER A 34 5.69 -4.81 -2.83
C SER A 34 6.24 -4.95 -4.25
N ILE A 35 6.97 -3.94 -4.71
CA ILE A 35 7.69 -3.98 -5.98
C ILE A 35 9.19 -3.99 -5.68
N ASP A 36 9.89 -5.05 -6.12
CA ASP A 36 11.34 -5.07 -6.09
C ASP A 36 11.89 -4.03 -7.09
N PRO A 37 12.69 -3.04 -6.64
CA PRO A 37 13.13 -1.96 -7.51
C PRO A 37 14.09 -2.41 -8.62
N LYS A 38 14.77 -3.55 -8.45
CA LYS A 38 15.74 -4.09 -9.43
C LYS A 38 15.07 -5.01 -10.43
N THR A 39 14.18 -5.90 -9.97
CA THR A 39 13.57 -6.94 -10.82
C THR A 39 12.18 -6.58 -11.30
N GLN A 40 11.56 -5.54 -10.72
CA GLN A 40 10.15 -5.18 -10.92
C GLN A 40 9.17 -6.28 -10.49
N GLN A 41 9.64 -7.29 -9.76
CA GLN A 41 8.80 -8.38 -9.29
C GLN A 41 7.79 -7.88 -8.25
N GLN A 42 6.52 -8.22 -8.46
CA GLN A 42 5.44 -7.93 -7.54
C GLN A 42 5.23 -9.09 -6.57
N THR A 43 5.22 -8.81 -5.27
CA THR A 43 4.96 -9.82 -4.23
C THR A 43 3.81 -9.36 -3.35
N VAL A 44 2.79 -10.20 -3.19
CA VAL A 44 1.66 -9.92 -2.29
C VAL A 44 2.16 -9.92 -0.85
N GLN A 45 1.83 -8.86 -0.11
CA GLN A 45 2.21 -8.70 1.28
C GLN A 45 1.07 -9.08 2.22
N ASN A 46 1.45 -9.65 3.36
CA ASN A 46 0.51 -9.84 4.46
C ASN A 46 0.23 -8.51 5.14
N VAL A 47 -1.04 -8.29 5.46
CA VAL A 47 -1.50 -7.05 6.09
C VAL A 47 -2.28 -7.36 7.35
N TYR A 48 -2.24 -6.45 8.32
CA TYR A 48 -3.11 -6.50 9.49
C TYR A 48 -3.87 -5.18 9.66
N ARG A 49 -5.03 -5.26 10.31
CA ARG A 49 -5.88 -4.09 10.54
C ARG A 49 -5.56 -3.47 11.89
N ASN A 50 -5.36 -2.16 11.90
CA ASN A 50 -5.27 -1.34 13.10
C ASN A 50 -6.07 -0.07 12.87
N TYR A 51 -7.38 -0.14 13.07
CA TYR A 51 -8.34 0.90 12.65
C TYR A 51 -7.90 2.32 13.07
N PRO A 52 -7.91 3.32 12.16
CA PRO A 52 -8.43 3.29 10.78
C PRO A 52 -7.46 2.75 9.71
N TYR A 53 -6.32 2.20 10.12
CA TYR A 53 -5.22 1.83 9.24
C TYR A 53 -5.22 0.36 8.83
N VAL A 54 -4.64 0.12 7.66
CA VAL A 54 -4.10 -1.17 7.22
C VAL A 54 -2.58 -1.08 7.27
N VAL A 55 -1.95 -2.02 7.93
CA VAL A 55 -0.51 -1.99 8.19
C VAL A 55 0.18 -3.13 7.45
N VAL A 56 1.29 -2.79 6.79
CA VAL A 56 2.17 -3.72 6.08
C VAL A 56 3.50 -3.75 6.82
N LYS A 57 3.96 -4.93 7.24
CA LYS A 57 5.27 -5.07 7.87
C LYS A 57 6.38 -5.13 6.83
N GLY A 58 7.46 -4.40 7.07
CA GLY A 58 8.66 -4.35 6.27
C GLY A 58 9.01 -2.93 5.78
N HIS A 59 10.15 -2.84 5.13
CA HIS A 59 10.59 -1.65 4.42
C HIS A 59 10.40 -1.82 2.93
N PHE A 60 9.69 -0.88 2.31
CA PHE A 60 9.38 -0.95 0.89
C PHE A 60 9.71 0.40 0.25
N ALA A 61 10.50 0.38 -0.82
CA ALA A 61 10.70 1.55 -1.67
C ALA A 61 9.42 1.91 -2.45
N GLN A 62 8.63 0.89 -2.80
CA GLN A 62 7.40 1.05 -3.53
C GLN A 62 6.40 -0.04 -3.14
N LEU A 63 5.17 0.39 -2.89
CA LEU A 63 4.00 -0.47 -2.73
C LEU A 63 2.99 -0.19 -3.86
N LEU A 64 2.22 -1.21 -4.19
CA LEU A 64 1.10 -1.16 -5.11
C LEU A 64 -0.16 -1.63 -4.39
N LEU A 65 -1.17 -0.76 -4.33
CA LEU A 65 -2.53 -1.14 -3.97
C LEU A 65 -3.25 -1.59 -5.24
N LYS A 66 -3.88 -2.76 -5.20
CA LYS A 66 -4.61 -3.34 -6.34
C LYS A 66 -5.98 -3.86 -5.94
N ARG A 67 -7.00 -3.50 -6.72
CA ARG A 67 -8.37 -4.01 -6.57
C ARG A 67 -9.01 -4.17 -7.95
N GLY A 68 -9.06 -5.41 -8.44
CA GLY A 68 -9.49 -5.69 -9.81
C GLY A 68 -8.51 -5.10 -10.82
N ASP A 69 -9.03 -4.23 -11.69
CA ASP A 69 -8.29 -3.45 -12.69
C ASP A 69 -7.73 -2.12 -12.16
N LYS A 70 -8.12 -1.72 -10.94
CA LYS A 70 -7.67 -0.47 -10.31
C LYS A 70 -6.34 -0.66 -9.59
N GLU A 71 -5.44 0.30 -9.79
CA GLU A 71 -4.10 0.29 -9.25
C GLU A 71 -3.69 1.67 -8.71
N VAL A 72 -2.98 1.68 -7.57
CA VAL A 72 -2.37 2.88 -6.97
C VAL A 72 -0.96 2.56 -6.50
N PHE A 73 0.01 3.30 -7.02
CA PHE A 73 1.40 3.24 -6.58
C PHE A 73 1.64 4.19 -5.42
N LEU A 74 2.19 3.64 -4.34
CA LEU A 74 2.69 4.35 -3.18
C LEU A 74 4.21 4.30 -3.22
N TRP A 75 4.83 5.43 -3.51
CA TRP A 75 6.29 5.56 -3.42
C TRP A 75 6.68 6.03 -2.04
N HIS A 76 7.71 5.41 -1.52
CA HIS A 76 8.37 5.84 -0.30
C HIS A 76 9.84 6.11 -0.62
N LYS A 77 10.31 7.31 -0.27
CA LYS A 77 11.75 7.55 -0.17
C LYS A 77 12.16 7.10 1.24
N PRO A 78 13.10 6.15 1.38
CA PRO A 78 13.62 5.73 2.67
C PRO A 78 14.25 6.91 3.43
#